data_AF-A0A2D6ALL3-F1
#
_entry.id   AF-A0A2D6ALL3-F1
#
_cell.length_a   1.000
_cell.length_b   1.000
_cell.length_c   1.000
_cell.angle_alpha   90.00
_cell.angle_beta   90.00
_cell.angle_gamma   90.00
#
_symmetry.space_group_name_H-M   'P 1'
#
loop_
_entity.id
_entity.type
_entity.pdbx_description
1 polymer ?
#
loop_
_entity_poly.entity_id
_entity_poly.type
_entity_poly.pdbx_seq_one_letter_code
_entity_poly.pdbx_strand_id
1 'polypeptide(L)'
;MKKLQITYALITISKILVVLGALASIAYFSFAPPMENLFVGTDHFQPHLGDIFWEIESKSLEENLRTQLPPLNEPMVLTVNQIGISLPMTTTYRVISIILVTLYSAYVFLLLQRAGAIIKRIKLGAFFSQKNTKALKQIGLLVTLAPFLESIITSSFMSWIGLTYHAEGMSLHSEGHLGAPVIILGLLITALAMAFDQGAKMKEEQELTI
;
A
#
# COMPACT_ATOMS: atom_id res chain seq x y z
N MET A 1 -16.63 3.46 -31.25
CA MET A 1 -15.21 3.91 -31.26
C MET A 1 -14.85 4.96 -30.20
N LYS A 2 -15.67 6.01 -29.96
CA LYS A 2 -15.38 7.05 -28.94
C LYS A 2 -15.11 6.49 -27.52
N LYS A 3 -15.86 5.47 -27.07
CA LYS A 3 -15.65 4.83 -25.75
C LYS A 3 -14.23 4.25 -25.58
N LEU A 4 -13.73 3.52 -26.58
CA LEU A 4 -12.36 2.97 -26.59
C LEU A 4 -11.28 4.07 -26.61
N GLN A 5 -11.57 5.22 -27.23
CA GLN A 5 -10.68 6.39 -27.20
C GLN A 5 -10.56 6.97 -25.79
N ILE A 6 -11.68 7.15 -25.11
CA ILE A 6 -11.74 7.63 -23.74
C ILE A 6 -11.00 6.65 -22.81
N THR A 7 -11.27 5.35 -22.89
CA THR A 7 -10.58 4.36 -22.02
C THR A 7 -9.07 4.34 -22.24
N TYR A 8 -8.61 4.44 -23.49
CA TYR A 8 -7.17 4.52 -23.77
C TYR A 8 -6.53 5.80 -23.25
N ALA A 9 -7.23 6.94 -23.36
CA ALA A 9 -6.77 8.21 -22.81
C ALA A 9 -6.66 8.13 -21.29
N LEU A 10 -7.67 7.57 -20.61
CA LEU A 10 -7.65 7.33 -19.17
C LEU A 10 -6.45 6.48 -18.75
N ILE A 11 -6.20 5.34 -19.40
CA ILE A 11 -5.02 4.51 -19.10
C ILE A 11 -3.70 5.27 -19.30
N THR A 12 -3.64 6.14 -20.32
CA THR A 12 -2.44 6.94 -20.59
C THR A 12 -2.20 7.98 -19.51
N ILE A 13 -3.25 8.68 -19.08
CA ILE A 13 -3.20 9.64 -17.97
C ILE A 13 -2.82 8.91 -16.67
N SER A 14 -3.42 7.76 -16.37
CA SER A 14 -3.09 6.96 -15.20
C SER A 14 -1.61 6.56 -15.15
N LYS A 15 -1.01 6.18 -16.29
CA LYS A 15 0.44 5.89 -16.34
C LYS A 15 1.29 7.11 -16.00
N ILE A 16 0.93 8.28 -16.51
CA ILE A 16 1.65 9.54 -16.22
C ILE A 16 1.54 9.87 -14.73
N LEU A 17 0.34 9.74 -14.16
CA LEU A 17 0.10 9.96 -12.72
C LEU A 17 0.92 8.99 -11.86
N VAL A 18 1.02 7.71 -12.23
CA VAL A 18 1.84 6.72 -11.51
C VAL A 18 3.32 7.11 -11.52
N VAL A 19 3.84 7.58 -12.66
CA VAL A 19 5.24 8.01 -12.77
C VAL A 19 5.48 9.29 -11.97
N LEU A 20 4.59 10.29 -12.07
CA LEU A 20 4.71 11.53 -11.31
C LEU A 20 4.61 11.29 -9.80
N GLY A 21 3.68 10.43 -9.38
CA GLY A 21 3.55 10.03 -7.98
C GLY A 21 4.80 9.31 -7.47
N ALA A 22 5.36 8.38 -8.25
CA ALA A 22 6.61 7.70 -7.90
C ALA A 22 7.77 8.70 -7.73
N LEU A 23 7.94 9.62 -8.68
CA LEU A 23 8.98 10.65 -8.62
C LEU A 23 8.79 11.58 -7.41
N ALA A 24 7.57 12.01 -7.13
CA ALA A 24 7.26 12.85 -5.98
C ALA A 24 7.55 12.12 -4.66
N SER A 25 7.18 10.84 -4.54
CA SER A 25 7.49 10.03 -3.36
C SER A 25 8.99 9.80 -3.20
N ILE A 26 9.72 9.49 -4.27
CA ILE A 26 11.18 9.33 -4.23
C ILE A 26 11.84 10.65 -3.79
N ALA A 27 11.41 11.79 -4.35
CA ALA A 27 11.91 13.10 -3.96
C ALA A 27 11.61 13.38 -2.49
N TYR A 28 10.40 13.08 -2.01
CA TYR A 28 10.04 13.19 -0.61
C TYR A 28 10.98 12.38 0.29
N PHE A 29 11.18 11.09 0.03
CA PHE A 29 12.07 10.26 0.86
C PHE A 29 13.56 10.64 0.74
N SER A 30 13.97 11.23 -0.38
CA SER A 30 15.36 11.66 -0.60
C SER A 30 15.69 12.98 0.11
N PHE A 31 14.78 13.95 0.04
CA PHE A 31 15.00 15.32 0.51
C PHE A 31 14.25 15.67 1.79
N ALA A 32 13.38 14.80 2.31
CA ALA A 32 12.72 15.04 3.57
C ALA A 32 13.79 15.25 4.66
N PRO A 33 13.72 16.38 5.40
CA PRO A 33 14.54 16.53 6.59
C PRO A 33 14.22 15.35 7.52
N PRO A 34 15.18 14.88 8.34
CA PRO A 34 14.87 13.94 9.40
C PRO A 34 13.74 14.55 10.24
N MET A 35 12.54 14.01 10.11
CA MET A 35 11.39 14.45 10.89
C MET A 35 11.67 14.02 12.31
N GLU A 36 11.98 14.97 13.19
CA GLU A 36 12.12 14.69 14.61
C GLU A 36 10.76 14.35 15.24
N ASN A 37 9.63 14.78 14.67
CA ASN A 37 8.31 14.59 15.28
C ASN A 37 7.20 14.41 14.21
N LEU A 38 6.81 13.17 13.90
CA LEU A 38 5.55 12.89 13.20
C LEU A 38 4.74 11.88 14.01
N PHE A 39 3.59 12.33 14.52
CA PHE A 39 2.74 11.59 15.45
C PHE A 39 1.78 10.68 14.69
N VAL A 40 1.75 9.39 15.04
CA VAL A 40 0.74 8.43 14.56
C VAL A 40 0.08 7.84 15.81
N GLY A 41 -1.24 8.02 15.93
CA GLY A 41 -2.02 7.55 17.06
C GLY A 41 -2.36 6.06 16.93
N THR A 42 -2.26 5.33 18.04
CA THR A 42 -2.83 4.00 18.17
C THR A 42 -3.57 3.92 19.49
N ASP A 43 -4.83 3.52 19.42
CA ASP A 43 -5.71 3.37 20.56
C ASP A 43 -5.38 2.05 21.28
N HIS A 44 -5.26 2.11 22.61
CA HIS A 44 -5.07 1.02 23.58
C HIS A 44 -3.63 0.76 24.07
N PHE A 45 -3.24 1.50 25.11
CA PHE A 45 -2.20 1.08 26.05
C PHE A 45 -2.72 1.23 27.49
N GLN A 46 -2.43 0.27 28.36
CA GLN A 46 -2.65 0.37 29.82
C GLN A 46 -1.34 -0.02 30.52
N PRO A 47 -0.61 0.92 31.16
CA PRO A 47 0.51 0.57 32.01
C PRO A 47 0.06 0.39 33.46
N HIS A 48 0.53 -0.69 34.10
CA HIS A 48 0.48 -0.84 35.56
C HIS A 48 1.60 0.00 36.18
N LEU A 49 1.25 1.13 36.80
CA LEU A 49 2.19 2.03 37.48
C LEU A 49 2.31 1.64 38.96
N GLY A 50 3.49 1.16 39.36
CA GLY A 50 3.96 1.19 40.74
C GLY A 50 4.46 2.58 41.10
N ASP A 51 4.27 2.96 42.37
CA ASP A 51 4.37 4.30 42.95
C ASP A 51 5.52 5.18 42.43
N ILE A 52 5.17 6.31 41.81
CA ILE A 52 6.09 7.42 41.47
C ILE A 52 5.57 8.68 42.17
N PHE A 53 6.38 9.24 43.08
CA PHE A 53 6.15 10.56 43.67
C PHE A 53 6.88 11.63 42.85
N TRP A 54 6.24 12.78 42.64
CA TRP A 54 6.82 13.96 41.98
C TRP A 54 6.79 15.15 42.93
N GLU A 55 7.94 15.79 43.14
CA GLU A 55 8.05 17.06 43.87
C GLU A 55 8.14 18.20 42.84
N ILE A 56 7.14 19.09 42.84
CA ILE A 56 7.01 20.18 41.86
C ILE A 56 7.49 21.48 42.52
N GLU A 57 8.66 21.98 42.12
CA GLU A 57 9.28 23.18 42.71
C GLU A 57 8.71 24.53 42.22
N SER A 58 7.66 24.51 41.38
CA SER A 58 7.05 25.73 40.83
C SER A 58 5.67 26.00 41.43
N LYS A 59 5.58 27.05 42.27
CA LYS A 59 4.31 27.50 42.90
C LYS A 59 3.20 27.81 41.88
N SER A 60 3.54 28.31 40.70
CA SER A 60 2.56 28.64 39.65
C SER A 60 2.04 27.41 38.89
N LEU A 61 2.85 26.34 38.83
CA LEU A 61 2.46 25.07 38.24
C LEU A 61 1.63 24.25 39.23
N GLU A 62 1.98 24.31 40.51
CA GLU A 62 1.26 23.65 41.61
C GLU A 62 -0.20 24.15 41.71
N GLU A 63 -0.43 25.46 41.61
CA GLU A 63 -1.77 26.04 41.73
C GLU A 63 -2.67 25.70 40.51
N ASN A 64 -2.10 25.66 39.30
CA ASN A 64 -2.82 25.22 38.10
C ASN A 64 -3.11 23.71 38.10
N LEU A 65 -2.22 22.89 38.66
CA LEU A 65 -2.44 21.45 38.77
C LEU A 65 -3.43 21.10 39.90
N ARG A 66 -3.40 21.84 41.03
CA ARG A 66 -4.36 21.67 42.14
C ARG A 66 -5.82 21.86 41.75
N THR A 67 -6.10 22.66 40.72
CA THR A 67 -7.47 22.89 40.22
C THR A 67 -7.94 21.84 39.21
N GLN A 68 -7.02 21.04 38.66
CA GLN A 68 -7.30 20.05 37.60
C GLN A 68 -7.17 18.60 38.09
N LEU A 69 -6.61 18.39 39.28
CA LEU A 69 -6.42 17.05 39.86
C LEU A 69 -7.49 16.75 40.93
N PRO A 70 -7.94 15.48 41.05
CA PRO A 70 -8.86 15.06 42.10
C PRO A 70 -8.25 15.27 43.50
N PRO A 71 -9.08 15.35 44.57
CA PRO A 71 -8.60 15.56 45.93
C PRO A 71 -7.58 14.49 46.35
N LEU A 72 -6.60 14.89 47.17
CA LEU A 72 -5.39 14.15 47.56
C LEU A 72 -5.59 12.71 48.10
N ASN A 73 -6.84 12.33 48.39
CA ASN A 73 -7.22 11.05 48.99
C ASN A 73 -7.76 10.04 47.97
N GLU A 74 -7.86 10.40 46.68
CA GLU A 74 -8.29 9.50 45.61
C GLU A 74 -7.10 9.10 44.73
N PRO A 75 -6.92 7.80 44.42
CA PRO A 75 -5.84 7.38 43.54
C PRO A 75 -6.06 7.96 42.14
N MET A 76 -5.09 8.74 41.67
CA MET A 76 -5.10 9.27 40.31
C MET A 76 -4.80 8.12 39.34
N VAL A 77 -5.83 7.62 38.65
CA VAL A 77 -5.67 6.63 37.59
C VAL A 77 -5.34 7.37 36.29
N LEU A 78 -4.07 7.45 35.95
CA LEU A 78 -3.61 7.97 34.65
C LEU A 78 -3.84 6.90 33.57
N THR A 79 -4.91 7.05 32.80
CA THR A 79 -5.12 6.27 31.58
C THR A 79 -4.30 6.90 30.46
N VAL A 80 -3.12 6.33 30.18
CA VAL A 80 -2.31 6.72 29.02
C VAL A 80 -3.02 6.21 27.76
N ASN A 81 -3.85 7.05 27.16
CA ASN A 81 -4.65 6.64 26.00
C ASN A 81 -3.81 6.40 24.74
N GLN A 82 -2.67 7.11 24.59
CA GLN A 82 -1.79 7.02 23.42
C GLN A 82 -0.34 7.27 23.80
N ILE A 83 0.57 6.41 23.32
CA ILE A 83 2.02 6.64 23.35
C ILE A 83 2.44 6.94 21.91
N GLY A 84 2.83 8.19 21.64
CA GLY A 84 3.37 8.58 20.34
C GLY A 84 4.79 8.05 20.17
N ILE A 85 5.00 7.18 19.19
CA ILE A 85 6.34 6.68 18.83
C ILE A 85 6.69 7.23 17.46
N SER A 86 7.68 8.12 17.39
CA SER A 86 8.27 8.55 16.12
C SER A 86 9.40 7.58 15.76
N LEU A 87 9.28 6.93 14.60
CA LEU A 87 10.39 6.16 14.05
C LEU A 87 11.37 7.16 13.43
N PRO A 88 12.64 7.22 13.88
CA PRO A 88 13.62 8.09 13.27
C PRO A 88 13.77 7.73 11.79
N MET A 89 13.80 8.76 10.94
CA MET A 89 14.01 8.64 9.49
C MET A 89 15.48 8.27 9.19
N THR A 90 15.85 7.03 9.53
CA THR A 90 17.19 6.47 9.27
C THR A 90 17.43 6.31 7.77
N THR A 91 18.70 6.30 7.36
CA THR A 91 19.09 6.07 5.97
C THR A 91 18.54 4.74 5.44
N THR A 92 18.53 3.70 6.28
CA THR A 92 17.97 2.38 5.95
C THR A 92 16.48 2.45 5.63
N TYR A 93 15.70 3.15 6.47
CA TYR A 93 14.28 3.37 6.22
C TYR A 93 14.04 4.05 4.88
N ARG A 94 14.78 5.14 4.58
CA ARG A 94 14.66 5.88 3.32
C ARG A 94 14.90 4.99 2.10
N VAL A 95 15.97 4.18 2.13
CA VAL A 95 16.31 3.26 1.03
C VAL A 95 15.21 2.22 0.84
N ILE A 96 14.73 1.60 1.92
CA ILE A 96 13.64 0.61 1.86
C ILE A 96 12.37 1.25 1.30
N SER A 97 11.96 2.43 1.80
CA SER A 97 10.78 3.15 1.31
C SER A 97 10.88 3.49 -0.18
N ILE A 98 12.04 3.95 -0.66
CA ILE A 98 12.28 4.21 -2.09
C ILE A 98 12.14 2.94 -2.92
N ILE A 99 12.71 1.82 -2.47
CA ILE A 99 12.60 0.53 -3.15
C ILE A 99 11.15 0.08 -3.22
N LEU A 100 10.41 0.16 -2.11
CA LEU A 100 9.00 -0.26 -2.05
C LEU A 100 8.10 0.57 -2.95
N VAL A 101 8.23 1.90 -2.91
CA VAL A 101 7.50 2.81 -3.81
C VAL A 101 7.82 2.49 -5.26
N THR A 102 9.10 2.31 -5.59
CA THR A 102 9.53 1.99 -6.96
C THR A 102 8.94 0.67 -7.44
N LEU A 103 8.97 -0.36 -6.60
CA LEU A 103 8.43 -1.68 -6.91
C LEU A 103 6.92 -1.63 -7.13
N TYR A 104 6.19 -0.94 -6.24
CA TYR A 104 4.74 -0.77 -6.35
C TYR A 104 4.35 0.00 -7.62
N SER A 105 5.02 1.14 -7.87
CA SER A 105 4.77 1.95 -9.07
C SER A 105 5.11 1.19 -10.36
N ALA A 106 6.19 0.41 -10.37
CA ALA A 106 6.54 -0.45 -11.50
C ALA A 106 5.48 -1.53 -11.75
N TYR A 107 4.97 -2.17 -10.69
CA TYR A 107 3.90 -3.16 -10.79
C TYR A 107 2.62 -2.56 -11.41
N VAL A 108 2.14 -1.42 -10.89
CA VAL A 108 0.94 -0.74 -11.42
C VAL A 108 1.18 -0.28 -12.87
N PHE A 109 2.37 0.25 -13.17
CA PHE A 109 2.72 0.67 -14.51
C PHE A 109 2.68 -0.49 -15.51
N LEU A 110 3.21 -1.67 -15.14
CA LEU A 110 3.16 -2.88 -15.97
C LEU A 110 1.71 -3.30 -16.26
N LEU A 111 0.83 -3.29 -15.27
CA LEU A 111 -0.60 -3.60 -15.47
C LEU A 111 -1.25 -2.63 -16.48
N LEU A 112 -1.05 -1.33 -16.30
CA LEU A 112 -1.59 -0.31 -17.20
C LEU A 112 -1.00 -0.41 -18.61
N GLN A 113 0.29 -0.78 -18.74
CA GLN A 113 0.94 -0.99 -20.03
C GLN A 113 0.30 -2.15 -20.78
N ARG A 114 0.05 -3.29 -20.12
CA ARG A 114 -0.61 -4.46 -20.73
C ARG A 114 -2.06 -4.16 -21.11
N ALA A 115 -2.82 -3.51 -20.22
CA ALA A 115 -4.20 -3.11 -20.50
C ALA A 115 -4.28 -2.13 -21.68
N GLY A 116 -3.40 -1.12 -21.71
CA GLY A 116 -3.34 -0.15 -22.81
C GLY A 116 -2.97 -0.78 -24.16
N ALA A 117 -2.09 -1.79 -24.16
CA ALA A 117 -1.73 -2.53 -25.36
C ALA A 117 -2.91 -3.32 -25.96
N ILE A 118 -3.76 -3.91 -25.11
CA ILE A 118 -4.98 -4.61 -25.54
C ILE A 118 -5.94 -3.61 -26.20
N ILE A 119 -6.22 -2.48 -25.55
CA ILE A 119 -7.14 -1.46 -26.09
C ILE A 119 -6.62 -0.89 -27.42
N LYS A 120 -5.31 -0.65 -27.54
CA LYS A 120 -4.71 -0.17 -28.79
C LYS A 120 -4.95 -1.16 -29.94
N ARG A 121 -4.81 -2.47 -29.69
CA ARG A 121 -5.01 -3.50 -30.72
C ARG A 121 -6.48 -3.71 -31.06
N ILE A 122 -7.36 -3.63 -30.07
CA ILE A 122 -8.82 -3.63 -30.26
C ILE A 122 -9.23 -2.49 -31.20
N LYS A 123 -8.66 -1.28 -31.04
CA LYS A 123 -8.91 -0.16 -31.96
C LYS A 123 -8.47 -0.41 -33.40
N LEU A 124 -7.44 -1.24 -33.60
CA LEU A 124 -6.92 -1.62 -34.92
C LEU A 124 -7.71 -2.79 -35.55
N GLY A 125 -8.83 -3.21 -34.96
CA GLY A 125 -9.64 -4.33 -35.46
C GLY A 125 -9.13 -5.71 -35.06
N ALA A 126 -8.01 -5.81 -34.35
CA ALA A 126 -7.43 -7.06 -33.89
C ALA A 126 -7.99 -7.47 -32.51
N PHE A 127 -9.29 -7.77 -32.45
CA PHE A 127 -9.99 -8.14 -31.21
C PHE A 127 -9.49 -9.49 -30.66
N PHE A 128 -9.64 -10.55 -31.45
CA PHE A 128 -9.20 -11.90 -31.15
C PHE A 128 -7.82 -12.15 -31.76
N SER A 129 -6.77 -11.78 -31.03
CA SER A 129 -5.39 -12.06 -31.43
C SER A 129 -4.66 -12.77 -30.31
N GLN A 130 -3.80 -13.74 -30.64
CA GLN A 130 -2.98 -14.43 -29.63
C GLN A 130 -2.18 -13.46 -28.76
N LYS A 131 -1.77 -12.32 -29.32
CA LYS A 131 -1.05 -11.28 -28.57
C LYS A 131 -1.93 -10.63 -27.49
N ASN A 132 -3.24 -10.49 -27.71
CA ASN A 132 -4.19 -9.98 -26.70
C ASN A 132 -4.49 -11.04 -25.65
N THR A 133 -4.69 -12.29 -26.09
CA THR A 133 -4.88 -13.44 -25.20
C THR A 133 -3.70 -13.56 -24.22
N LYS A 134 -2.47 -13.51 -24.73
CA LYS A 134 -1.26 -13.56 -23.88
C LYS A 134 -1.19 -12.40 -22.89
N ALA A 135 -1.54 -11.18 -23.33
CA ALA A 135 -1.57 -10.02 -22.45
C ALA A 135 -2.65 -10.15 -21.35
N LEU A 136 -3.82 -10.70 -21.69
CA LEU A 136 -4.91 -10.90 -20.72
C LEU A 136 -4.56 -12.00 -19.71
N LYS A 137 -3.93 -13.11 -20.16
CA LYS A 137 -3.38 -14.16 -19.27
C LYS A 137 -2.34 -13.57 -18.30
N GLN A 138 -1.46 -12.68 -18.78
CA GLN A 138 -0.48 -12.01 -17.94
C GLN A 138 -1.13 -11.08 -16.90
N ILE A 139 -2.14 -10.30 -17.28
CA ILE A 139 -2.87 -9.44 -16.34
C ILE A 139 -3.56 -10.30 -15.28
N GLY A 140 -4.26 -11.36 -15.69
CA GLY A 140 -4.92 -12.28 -14.77
C GLY A 140 -3.95 -12.88 -13.76
N LEU A 141 -2.80 -13.39 -14.23
CA LEU A 141 -1.74 -13.93 -13.37
C LEU A 141 -1.18 -12.87 -12.40
N LEU A 142 -0.87 -11.66 -12.88
CA LEU A 142 -0.36 -10.58 -12.05
C LEU A 142 -1.35 -10.22 -10.93
N VAL A 143 -2.63 -10.09 -11.26
CA VAL A 143 -3.69 -9.79 -10.29
C VAL A 143 -3.87 -10.93 -9.28
N THR A 144 -3.84 -12.19 -9.72
CA THR A 144 -3.92 -13.36 -8.83
C THR A 144 -2.73 -13.41 -7.86
N LEU A 145 -1.53 -13.03 -8.30
CA LEU A 145 -0.33 -13.03 -7.48
C LEU A 145 -0.19 -11.79 -6.57
N ALA A 146 -1.02 -10.76 -6.77
CA ALA A 146 -0.92 -9.49 -6.04
C ALA A 146 -0.98 -9.65 -4.51
N PRO A 147 -1.91 -10.44 -3.93
CA PRO A 147 -2.00 -10.59 -2.48
C PRO A 147 -0.77 -11.28 -1.87
N PHE A 148 -0.15 -12.21 -2.62
CA PHE A 148 1.07 -12.86 -2.19
C PHE A 148 2.25 -11.89 -2.19
N LEU A 149 2.35 -11.04 -3.22
CA LEU A 149 3.38 -10.00 -3.28
C LEU A 149 3.22 -8.98 -2.15
N GLU A 150 2.00 -8.53 -1.87
CA GLU A 150 1.72 -7.66 -0.74
C GLU A 150 2.09 -8.33 0.58
N SER A 151 1.68 -9.58 0.80
CA SER A 151 2.00 -10.31 2.02
C SER A 151 3.51 -10.42 2.24
N ILE A 152 4.29 -10.71 1.19
CA ILE A 152 5.76 -10.78 1.28
C ILE A 152 6.35 -9.42 1.62
N ILE A 153 5.91 -8.35 0.94
CA ILE A 153 6.38 -6.99 1.16
C ILE A 153 6.09 -6.54 2.60
N THR A 154 4.83 -6.68 3.03
CA THR A 154 4.38 -6.27 4.37
C THR A 154 5.10 -7.08 5.44
N SER A 155 5.21 -8.40 5.29
CA SER A 155 5.90 -9.25 6.26
C SER A 155 7.38 -8.91 6.36
N SER A 156 8.04 -8.64 5.22
CA SER A 156 9.46 -8.25 5.19
C SER A 156 9.67 -6.90 5.88
N PHE A 157 8.79 -5.94 5.62
CA PHE A 157 8.85 -4.62 6.22
C PHE A 157 8.60 -4.67 7.74
N MET A 158 7.58 -5.41 8.17
CA MET A 158 7.25 -5.60 9.59
C MET A 158 8.37 -6.32 10.34
N SER A 159 8.97 -7.34 9.72
CA SER A 159 10.14 -8.03 10.29
C SER A 159 11.32 -7.08 10.45
N TRP A 160 11.60 -6.24 9.44
CA TRP A 160 12.65 -5.24 9.53
C TRP A 160 12.39 -4.21 10.64
N ILE A 161 11.15 -3.75 10.81
CA ILE A 161 10.78 -2.86 11.93
C ILE A 161 11.02 -3.57 13.26
N GLY A 162 10.54 -4.80 13.44
CA GLY A 162 10.68 -5.53 14.71
C GLY A 162 12.13 -5.86 15.08
N LEU A 163 13.02 -6.02 14.09
CA LEU A 163 14.46 -6.20 14.31
C LEU A 163 15.18 -4.89 14.63
N THR A 164 14.75 -3.77 14.04
CA THR A 164 15.44 -2.47 14.17
C THR A 164 14.94 -1.67 15.38
N TYR A 165 13.66 -1.80 15.69
CA TYR A 165 12.94 -1.06 16.73
C TYR A 165 12.30 -2.06 17.69
N HIS A 166 13.14 -2.69 18.51
CA HIS A 166 12.67 -3.62 19.53
C HIS A 166 12.05 -2.84 20.67
N ALA A 167 10.75 -2.99 20.88
CA ALA A 167 10.03 -2.41 22.00
C ALA A 167 9.40 -3.54 22.82
N GLU A 168 9.94 -3.77 24.02
CA GLU A 168 9.41 -4.79 24.93
C GLU A 168 7.94 -4.48 25.27
N GLY A 169 7.08 -5.50 25.14
CA GLY A 169 5.64 -5.38 25.41
C GLY A 169 4.79 -4.79 24.29
N MET A 170 5.35 -4.44 23.13
CA MET A 170 4.58 -3.96 21.97
C MET A 170 4.44 -5.03 20.88
N SER A 171 3.27 -5.07 20.23
CA SER A 171 3.02 -5.92 19.07
C SER A 171 2.71 -5.09 17.84
N LEU A 172 3.44 -5.33 16.76
CA LEU A 172 3.25 -4.68 15.48
C LEU A 172 2.17 -5.42 14.68
N HIS A 173 1.06 -4.74 14.43
CA HIS A 173 0.00 -5.24 13.55
C HIS A 173 -0.05 -4.41 12.27
N SER A 174 -0.21 -5.10 11.14
CA SER A 174 -0.46 -4.47 9.84
C SER A 174 -1.69 -5.11 9.24
N GLU A 175 -2.65 -4.28 8.85
CA GLU A 175 -3.82 -4.72 8.10
C GLU A 175 -3.43 -4.81 6.62
N GLY A 176 -3.30 -6.04 6.12
CA GLY A 176 -3.17 -6.26 4.67
C GLY A 176 -4.47 -5.87 3.95
N HIS A 177 -4.35 -5.20 2.80
CA HIS A 177 -5.51 -4.65 2.10
C HIS A 177 -6.01 -5.54 0.94
N LEU A 178 -5.19 -6.47 0.43
CA LEU A 178 -5.61 -7.39 -0.64
C LEU A 178 -5.97 -8.77 -0.09
N GLY A 179 -7.26 -9.09 -0.16
CA GLY A 179 -7.81 -10.38 0.28
C GLY A 179 -8.15 -11.35 -0.87
N ALA A 180 -8.82 -12.46 -0.50
CA ALA A 180 -9.35 -13.46 -1.44
C ALA A 180 -10.16 -12.89 -2.63
N PRO A 181 -10.92 -11.78 -2.52
CA PRO A 181 -11.62 -11.19 -3.67
C PRO A 181 -10.71 -10.82 -4.85
N VAL A 182 -9.48 -10.39 -4.58
CA VAL A 182 -8.50 -10.01 -5.62
C VAL A 182 -7.99 -11.24 -6.35
N ILE A 183 -7.78 -12.36 -5.63
CA ILE A 183 -7.41 -13.65 -6.22
C ILE A 183 -8.51 -14.12 -7.18
N ILE A 184 -9.77 -14.07 -6.74
CA ILE A 184 -10.93 -14.44 -7.55
C ILE A 184 -11.00 -13.57 -8.80
N LEU A 185 -10.80 -12.25 -8.68
CA LEU A 185 -10.78 -11.34 -9.81
C LEU A 185 -9.70 -11.71 -10.83
N GLY A 186 -8.47 -12.02 -10.38
CA GLY A 186 -7.39 -12.44 -11.26
C GLY A 186 -7.68 -13.77 -11.99
N LEU A 187 -8.32 -14.72 -11.29
CA LEU A 187 -8.78 -15.98 -11.88
C LEU A 187 -9.87 -15.74 -12.93
N LEU A 188 -10.83 -14.86 -12.68
CA LEU A 188 -11.86 -14.48 -13.65
C LEU A 188 -11.25 -13.84 -14.90
N ILE A 189 -10.28 -12.94 -14.75
CA ILE A 189 -9.56 -12.36 -15.89
C ILE A 189 -8.82 -13.44 -16.68
N THR A 190 -8.23 -14.42 -16.00
CA THR A 190 -7.54 -15.55 -16.64
C THR A 190 -8.53 -16.46 -17.39
N ALA A 191 -9.72 -16.72 -16.82
CA ALA A 191 -10.78 -17.48 -17.47
C ALA A 191 -11.31 -16.75 -18.72
N LEU A 192 -11.50 -15.42 -18.64
CA LEU A 192 -11.80 -14.59 -19.80
C LEU A 192 -10.70 -14.71 -20.86
N ALA A 193 -9.44 -14.78 -20.45
CA ALA A 193 -8.34 -14.94 -21.39
C ALA A 193 -8.39 -16.28 -22.13
N MET A 194 -8.84 -17.35 -21.48
CA MET A 194 -9.07 -18.65 -22.14
C MET A 194 -10.24 -18.57 -23.14
N ALA A 195 -11.32 -17.87 -22.81
CA ALA A 195 -12.43 -17.67 -23.73
C ALA A 195 -11.99 -16.87 -24.97
N PHE A 196 -11.17 -15.83 -24.79
CA PHE A 196 -10.58 -15.08 -25.91
C PHE A 196 -9.62 -15.92 -26.75
N ASP A 197 -8.91 -16.88 -26.15
CA ASP A 197 -8.05 -17.83 -26.86
C ASP A 197 -8.88 -18.70 -27.81
N GLN A 198 -9.99 -19.26 -27.33
CA GLN A 198 -10.88 -20.06 -28.17
C GLN A 198 -11.54 -19.23 -29.26
N GLY A 199 -11.99 -18.01 -28.96
CA GLY A 199 -12.51 -17.09 -29.97
C GLY A 199 -11.48 -16.74 -31.06
N ALA A 200 -10.20 -16.65 -30.70
CA ALA A 200 -9.12 -16.42 -31.68
C ALA A 200 -8.89 -17.63 -32.58
N LYS A 201 -8.89 -18.84 -32.03
CA LYS A 201 -8.76 -20.07 -32.83
C LYS A 201 -9.93 -20.27 -33.79
N MET A 202 -11.16 -20.04 -33.33
CA MET A 202 -12.34 -20.14 -34.20
C MET A 202 -12.29 -19.13 -35.36
N LYS A 203 -11.77 -17.92 -35.12
CA LYS A 203 -11.58 -16.93 -36.18
C LYS A 203 -10.52 -17.36 -37.20
N GLU A 204 -9.42 -17.96 -36.75
CA GLU A 204 -8.36 -18.48 -37.60
C GLU A 204 -8.85 -19.65 -38.48
N GLU A 205 -9.64 -20.57 -37.91
CA GLU A 205 -10.28 -21.66 -38.65
C GLU A 205 -11.26 -21.14 -39.72
N GLN A 206 -12.05 -20.11 -39.38
CA GLN A 206 -12.97 -19.48 -40.34
C GLN A 206 -12.25 -18.77 -41.49
N GLU A 207 -11.10 -18.14 -41.23
CA GLU A 207 -10.28 -17.49 -42.26
C GLU A 207 -9.56 -18.50 -43.17
N LEU A 208 -9.29 -19.72 -42.71
CA LEU A 208 -8.67 -20.80 -43.49
C LEU A 208 -9.67 -21.57 -44.38
N THR A 209 -10.96 -21.43 -44.12
CA THR A 209 -12.03 -22.19 -44.82
C THR A 209 -12.65 -21.39 -45.97
N ILE A 210 -12.35 -20.09 -46.09
CA ILE A 210 -12.75 -19.21 -47.20
C ILE A 210 -11.65 -19.24 -48.26
#